data_AF-A0A957M3I6-F1
#
_entry.id   AF-A0A957M3I6-F1
#
_cell.length_a   1.000
_cell.length_b   1.000
_cell.length_c   1.000
_cell.angle_alpha   90.00
_cell.angle_beta   90.00
_cell.angle_gamma   90.00
#
_symmetry.space_group_name_H-M   'P 1'
#
loop_
_entity.id
_entity.type
_entity.pdbx_description
1 polymer ?
#
loop_
_entity_poly.entity_id
_entity_poly.type
_entity_poly.pdbx_seq_one_letter_code
_entity_poly.pdbx_strand_id
1 'polypeptide(L)'
;MATAVAATLTAQATSTPTPDFAATQGVLLATAIAKTLTAQPTLAPTRTATAMPTRIPTSTSTPIPTVSSPYADLAGALRQRAQSSWVSANYAADRDRFIMALIDHLGEFQLPNLGITTRTMSDVLRRNDAGDRANAIVNQVWGDWLTKDVGPGRLDAYRSDPGLANLSPFRQLVIRLIQGRQGRLADNQQHALYSLFTRSEETHVWVDNVNGVIGAINRESFLWP
;
A
#
# COMPACT_ATOMS: atom_id res chain seq x y z
N MET A 1 63.21 19.10 23.98
CA MET A 1 62.50 19.20 22.69
C MET A 1 61.85 17.86 22.43
N ALA A 2 60.53 17.75 22.58
CA ALA A 2 59.80 16.50 22.42
C ALA A 2 59.09 16.50 21.06
N THR A 3 59.48 15.58 20.19
CA THR A 3 58.91 15.40 18.85
C THR A 3 57.64 14.57 18.96
N ALA A 4 56.50 15.14 18.57
CA ALA A 4 55.25 14.41 18.45
C ALA A 4 55.20 13.65 17.11
N VAL A 5 55.04 12.33 17.17
CA VAL A 5 54.80 11.47 16.00
C VAL A 5 53.28 11.40 15.79
N ALA A 6 52.80 11.94 14.67
CA ALA A 6 51.41 11.81 14.25
C ALA A 6 51.18 10.41 13.66
N ALA A 7 50.29 9.64 14.27
CA ALA A 7 49.82 8.37 13.73
C ALA A 7 48.64 8.63 12.76
N THR A 8 48.88 8.46 11.47
CA THR A 8 47.83 8.48 10.44
C THR A 8 47.11 7.12 10.43
N LEU A 9 45.83 7.13 10.80
CA LEU A 9 44.95 5.96 10.77
C LEU A 9 44.28 5.89 9.39
N THR A 10 44.79 5.04 8.49
CA THR A 10 44.12 4.70 7.23
C THR A 10 43.09 3.60 7.48
N ALA A 11 41.80 3.97 7.55
CA ALA A 11 40.71 3.00 7.58
C ALA A 11 40.51 2.41 6.17
N GLN A 12 40.80 1.11 6.03
CA GLN A 12 40.55 0.33 4.83
C GLN A 12 39.07 -0.06 4.80
N ALA A 13 38.33 0.39 3.78
CA ALA A 13 36.92 0.06 3.61
C ALA A 13 36.76 -1.42 3.20
N THR A 14 36.25 -2.24 4.11
CA THR A 14 35.83 -3.61 3.82
C THR A 14 34.47 -3.56 3.12
N SER A 15 34.41 -3.93 1.83
CA SER A 15 33.15 -4.08 1.11
C SER A 15 32.36 -5.26 1.71
N THR A 16 31.18 -4.97 2.24
CA THR A 16 30.23 -5.99 2.70
C THR A 16 29.41 -6.43 1.48
N PRO A 17 29.25 -7.75 1.21
CA PRO A 17 28.49 -8.21 0.05
C PRO A 17 27.01 -7.86 0.21
N THR A 18 26.49 -7.04 -0.69
CA THR A 18 25.06 -6.76 -0.83
C THR A 18 24.33 -8.06 -1.20
N PRO A 19 23.33 -8.52 -0.42
CA PRO A 19 22.55 -9.69 -0.82
C PRO A 19 21.73 -9.35 -2.07
N ASP A 20 21.82 -10.21 -3.08
CA ASP A 20 21.07 -10.13 -4.33
C ASP A 20 19.58 -10.46 -4.08
N PHE A 21 18.81 -9.41 -3.83
CA PHE A 21 17.36 -9.48 -3.59
C PHE A 21 16.58 -10.02 -4.80
N ALA A 22 17.11 -9.92 -6.02
CA ALA A 22 16.42 -10.38 -7.23
C ALA A 22 16.38 -11.91 -7.31
N ALA A 23 17.46 -12.58 -6.89
CA ALA A 23 17.54 -14.04 -6.89
C ALA A 23 16.56 -14.70 -5.90
N THR A 24 16.30 -14.06 -4.75
CA THR A 24 15.45 -14.62 -3.69
C THR A 24 13.95 -14.56 -4.03
N GLN A 25 13.50 -13.55 -4.78
CA GLN A 25 12.08 -13.44 -5.16
C GLN A 25 11.66 -14.41 -6.28
N GLY A 26 12.58 -14.80 -7.16
CA GLY A 26 12.29 -15.75 -8.25
C GLY A 26 11.90 -17.16 -7.76
N VAL A 27 12.49 -17.62 -6.64
CA VAL A 27 12.26 -18.97 -6.11
C VAL A 27 10.91 -19.10 -5.40
N LEU A 28 10.43 -18.03 -4.76
CA LEU A 28 9.13 -18.03 -4.06
C LEU A 28 7.94 -18.01 -5.03
N LEU A 29 8.08 -17.34 -6.18
CA LEU A 29 7.01 -17.27 -7.19
C LEU A 29 6.82 -18.62 -7.91
N ALA A 30 7.91 -19.34 -8.21
CA ALA A 30 7.85 -20.67 -8.84
C ALA A 30 7.15 -21.72 -7.95
N THR A 31 7.32 -21.62 -6.62
CA THR A 31 6.72 -22.57 -5.67
C THR A 31 5.20 -22.37 -5.52
N ALA A 32 4.70 -21.14 -5.67
CA ALA A 32 3.27 -20.84 -5.57
C ALA A 32 2.48 -21.32 -6.80
N ILE A 33 3.09 -21.34 -7.99
CA ILE A 33 2.42 -21.74 -9.24
C ILE A 33 2.25 -23.27 -9.31
N ALA A 34 3.20 -24.04 -8.78
CA ALA A 34 3.13 -25.51 -8.78
C ALA A 34 2.02 -26.09 -7.89
N LYS A 35 1.57 -25.35 -6.86
CA LYS A 35 0.59 -25.84 -5.88
C LYS A 35 -0.88 -25.67 -6.31
N THR A 36 -1.14 -24.84 -7.32
CA THR A 36 -2.51 -24.51 -7.78
C THR A 36 -2.98 -25.38 -8.96
N LEU A 37 -2.10 -26.21 -9.53
CA LEU A 37 -2.35 -26.95 -10.78
C LEU A 37 -2.80 -28.41 -10.61
N THR A 38 -3.01 -28.91 -9.38
CA THR A 38 -3.35 -30.32 -9.12
C THR A 38 -4.79 -30.60 -8.66
N ALA A 39 -5.66 -29.60 -8.60
CA ALA A 39 -7.07 -29.80 -8.25
C ALA A 39 -7.99 -29.79 -9.48
N GLN A 40 -7.90 -30.82 -10.32
CA GLN A 40 -8.85 -31.06 -11.41
C GLN A 40 -9.73 -32.28 -11.07
N PRO A 41 -11.04 -32.13 -10.85
CA PRO A 41 -11.91 -33.27 -10.64
C PRO A 41 -12.22 -34.00 -11.96
N THR A 42 -11.89 -35.28 -11.98
CA THR A 42 -12.20 -36.28 -13.01
C THR A 42 -13.72 -36.46 -13.17
N LEU A 43 -14.25 -36.29 -14.39
CA LEU A 43 -15.62 -36.66 -14.74
C LEU A 43 -15.68 -38.17 -15.09
N ALA A 44 -16.55 -38.92 -14.43
CA ALA A 44 -16.86 -40.32 -14.73
C ALA A 44 -18.18 -40.43 -15.55
N PRO A 45 -18.39 -41.52 -16.32
CA PRO A 45 -19.28 -41.50 -17.48
C PRO A 45 -20.75 -41.82 -17.20
N THR A 46 -21.56 -41.32 -18.13
CA THR A 46 -23.00 -41.39 -18.38
C THR A 46 -23.66 -42.76 -18.13
N ARG A 47 -24.78 -42.76 -17.40
CA ARG A 47 -25.83 -43.79 -17.50
C ARG A 47 -27.14 -43.14 -18.00
N THR A 48 -27.61 -43.66 -19.11
CA THR A 48 -28.91 -43.41 -19.74
C THR A 48 -30.05 -43.90 -18.83
N ALA A 49 -31.02 -43.03 -18.52
CA ALA A 49 -32.33 -43.43 -18.00
C ALA A 49 -33.42 -42.42 -18.38
N THR A 50 -34.27 -42.87 -19.31
CA THR A 50 -35.71 -42.64 -19.51
C THR A 50 -36.36 -41.32 -19.05
N ALA A 51 -36.99 -40.65 -20.02
CA ALA A 51 -37.72 -39.39 -19.89
C ALA A 51 -38.93 -39.46 -18.94
N MET A 52 -38.98 -38.49 -18.01
CA MET A 52 -40.19 -37.98 -17.37
C MET A 52 -40.13 -36.44 -17.41
N PRO A 53 -41.27 -35.71 -17.50
CA PRO A 53 -41.26 -34.25 -17.53
C PRO A 53 -41.04 -33.72 -16.10
N THR A 54 -39.78 -33.56 -15.72
CA THR A 54 -39.39 -32.92 -14.45
C THR A 54 -39.37 -31.41 -14.63
N ARG A 55 -40.15 -30.68 -13.82
CA ARG A 55 -40.05 -29.21 -13.68
C ARG A 55 -38.58 -28.82 -13.48
N ILE A 56 -38.09 -27.92 -14.31
CA ILE A 56 -36.80 -27.24 -14.10
C ILE A 56 -36.97 -26.40 -12.82
N PRO A 57 -36.23 -26.65 -11.72
CA PRO A 57 -36.17 -25.68 -10.65
C PRO A 57 -35.39 -24.49 -11.18
N THR A 58 -36.07 -23.34 -11.31
CA THR A 58 -35.42 -22.05 -11.51
C THR A 58 -34.42 -21.87 -10.39
N SER A 59 -33.13 -21.87 -10.71
CA SER A 59 -32.07 -21.48 -9.78
C SER A 59 -32.26 -20.00 -9.50
N THR A 60 -33.02 -19.67 -8.46
CA THR A 60 -33.02 -18.34 -7.87
C THR A 60 -31.59 -18.11 -7.39
N SER A 61 -30.85 -17.27 -8.11
CA SER A 61 -29.58 -16.75 -7.64
C SER A 61 -29.87 -15.98 -6.37
N THR A 62 -29.65 -16.58 -5.21
CA THR A 62 -29.61 -15.87 -3.95
C THR A 62 -28.50 -14.82 -4.11
N PRO A 63 -28.79 -13.51 -4.01
CA PRO A 63 -27.72 -12.52 -3.98
C PRO A 63 -26.83 -12.92 -2.80
N ILE A 64 -25.54 -13.15 -3.10
CA ILE A 64 -24.52 -13.26 -2.05
C ILE A 64 -24.72 -12.01 -1.19
N PRO A 65 -24.96 -12.13 0.13
CA PRO A 65 -25.09 -10.96 0.96
C PRO A 65 -23.82 -10.15 0.80
N THR A 66 -23.94 -8.96 0.22
CA THR A 66 -22.86 -7.98 0.20
C THR A 66 -22.51 -7.75 1.65
N VAL A 67 -21.39 -8.30 2.11
CA VAL A 67 -20.85 -8.02 3.43
C VAL A 67 -20.44 -6.55 3.35
N SER A 68 -21.34 -5.66 3.75
CA SER A 68 -21.04 -4.24 3.89
C SER A 68 -19.89 -4.16 4.88
N SER A 69 -18.72 -3.73 4.43
CA SER A 69 -17.58 -3.49 5.31
C SER A 69 -18.06 -2.60 6.46
N PRO A 70 -17.83 -2.96 7.73
CA PRO A 70 -18.23 -2.13 8.87
C PRO A 70 -17.52 -0.75 8.87
N TYR A 71 -16.61 -0.55 7.92
CA TYR A 71 -15.85 0.69 7.72
C TYR A 71 -16.30 1.47 6.46
N ALA A 72 -17.37 1.07 5.77
CA ALA A 72 -17.90 1.81 4.63
C ALA A 72 -18.25 3.27 5.01
N ASP A 73 -18.81 3.47 6.21
CA ASP A 73 -19.08 4.80 6.76
C ASP A 73 -17.80 5.60 7.02
N LEU A 74 -16.70 4.93 7.36
CA LEU A 74 -15.40 5.57 7.59
C LEU A 74 -14.82 6.12 6.28
N ALA A 75 -14.94 5.38 5.18
CA ALA A 75 -14.52 5.84 3.86
C ALA A 75 -15.28 7.11 3.45
N GLY A 76 -16.61 7.13 3.67
CA GLY A 76 -17.44 8.30 3.42
C GLY A 76 -17.03 9.51 4.27
N ALA A 77 -16.86 9.30 5.57
CA ALA A 77 -16.47 10.36 6.50
C ALA A 77 -15.05 10.91 6.23
N LEU A 78 -14.10 10.07 5.80
CA LEU A 78 -12.76 10.49 5.43
C LEU A 78 -12.76 11.30 4.14
N ARG A 79 -13.53 10.87 3.12
CA ARG A 79 -13.72 11.64 1.88
C ARG A 79 -14.33 13.01 2.15
N GLN A 80 -15.38 13.07 2.98
CA GLN A 80 -16.02 14.33 3.34
C GLN A 80 -15.03 15.28 4.05
N ARG A 81 -14.23 14.78 4.99
CA ARG A 81 -13.18 15.59 5.64
C ARG A 81 -12.12 16.06 4.64
N ALA A 82 -11.69 15.20 3.73
CA ALA A 82 -10.73 15.57 2.70
C ALA A 82 -11.30 16.59 1.69
N GLN A 83 -12.61 16.61 1.48
CA GLN A 83 -13.29 17.65 0.68
C GLN A 83 -13.40 18.99 1.41
N SER A 84 -13.58 18.96 2.73
CA SER A 84 -13.61 20.16 3.59
C SER A 84 -12.23 20.60 4.08
N SER A 85 -11.18 19.93 3.63
CA SER A 85 -9.79 20.23 3.99
C SER A 85 -9.35 21.58 3.42
N TRP A 86 -8.50 22.28 4.16
CA TRP A 86 -7.84 23.49 3.67
C TRP A 86 -6.64 23.15 2.75
N VAL A 87 -6.13 21.92 2.79
CA VAL A 87 -5.15 21.41 1.83
C VAL A 87 -5.88 21.08 0.53
N SER A 88 -5.47 21.70 -0.58
CA SER A 88 -6.12 21.49 -1.89
C SER A 88 -6.08 20.01 -2.30
N ALA A 89 -7.05 19.56 -3.09
CA ALA A 89 -7.06 18.20 -3.65
C ALA A 89 -6.86 18.25 -5.16
N ASN A 90 -5.61 18.44 -5.61
CA ASN A 90 -5.28 18.58 -7.03
C ASN A 90 -5.59 17.30 -7.81
N TYR A 91 -5.58 16.15 -7.13
CA TYR A 91 -5.90 14.84 -7.68
C TYR A 91 -7.03 14.17 -6.89
N ALA A 92 -8.21 14.81 -6.85
CA ALA A 92 -9.35 14.35 -6.04
C ALA A 92 -9.78 12.90 -6.33
N ALA A 93 -9.75 12.48 -7.60
CA ALA A 93 -10.09 11.10 -7.98
C ALA A 93 -9.06 10.09 -7.44
N ASP A 94 -7.77 10.41 -7.52
CA ASP A 94 -6.68 9.55 -7.04
C ASP A 94 -6.65 9.49 -5.51
N ARG A 95 -7.01 10.61 -4.85
CA ARG A 95 -7.23 10.63 -3.40
C ARG A 95 -8.36 9.69 -3.00
N ASP A 96 -9.48 9.70 -3.71
CA ASP A 96 -10.59 8.81 -3.39
C ASP A 96 -10.21 7.34 -3.58
N ARG A 97 -9.38 7.02 -4.60
CA ARG A 97 -8.80 5.67 -4.76
C ARG A 97 -7.88 5.30 -3.62
N PHE A 98 -6.99 6.22 -3.20
CA PHE A 98 -6.13 6.01 -2.04
C PHE A 98 -6.94 5.73 -0.77
N ILE A 99 -7.98 6.53 -0.50
CA ILE A 99 -8.87 6.34 0.66
C ILE A 99 -9.56 4.98 0.58
N MET A 100 -10.14 4.60 -0.56
CA MET A 100 -10.80 3.30 -0.69
C MET A 100 -9.82 2.15 -0.45
N ALA A 101 -8.65 2.17 -1.09
CA ALA A 101 -7.63 1.14 -0.89
C ALA A 101 -7.19 1.06 0.58
N LEU A 102 -7.04 2.19 1.26
CA LEU A 102 -6.69 2.22 2.69
C LEU A 102 -7.75 1.53 3.56
N ILE A 103 -9.03 1.76 3.25
CA ILE A 103 -10.16 1.16 3.97
C ILE A 103 -10.25 -0.35 3.68
N ASP A 104 -9.99 -0.77 2.43
CA ASP A 104 -9.97 -2.18 2.06
C ASP A 104 -8.88 -2.96 2.81
N HIS A 105 -7.75 -2.32 3.11
CA HIS A 105 -6.66 -2.91 3.88
C HIS A 105 -6.78 -2.73 5.41
N LEU A 106 -7.84 -2.11 5.95
CA LEU A 106 -7.97 -1.85 7.39
C LEU A 106 -7.86 -3.12 8.25
N GLY A 107 -8.42 -4.23 7.77
CA GLY A 107 -8.37 -5.52 8.48
C GLY A 107 -6.96 -6.09 8.64
N GLU A 108 -5.99 -5.60 7.87
CA GLU A 108 -4.62 -6.10 7.87
C GLU A 108 -3.73 -5.47 8.94
N PHE A 109 -4.14 -4.32 9.50
CA PHE A 109 -3.41 -3.63 10.57
C PHE A 109 -3.38 -4.48 11.84
N GLN A 110 -2.28 -5.20 12.06
CA GLN A 110 -2.15 -6.20 13.13
C GLN A 110 -0.72 -6.24 13.68
N LEU A 111 -0.19 -5.09 14.12
CA LEU A 111 1.09 -4.97 14.82
C LEU A 111 0.86 -4.59 16.28
N PRO A 112 0.34 -5.51 17.12
CA PRO A 112 -0.05 -5.22 18.50
C PRO A 112 1.13 -4.75 19.36
N ASN A 113 2.35 -5.23 19.08
CA ASN A 113 3.57 -4.80 19.78
C ASN A 113 3.88 -3.30 19.59
N LEU A 114 3.32 -2.69 18.54
CA LEU A 114 3.43 -1.25 18.25
C LEU A 114 2.14 -0.50 18.58
N GLY A 115 1.12 -1.17 19.14
CA GLY A 115 -0.21 -0.61 19.34
C GLY A 115 -0.99 -0.34 18.05
N ILE A 116 -0.55 -0.91 16.92
CA ILE A 116 -1.16 -0.71 15.61
C ILE A 116 -2.12 -1.87 15.35
N THR A 117 -3.41 -1.57 15.32
CA THR A 117 -4.49 -2.53 15.10
C THR A 117 -5.50 -1.91 14.14
N THR A 118 -6.37 -2.72 13.55
CA THR A 118 -7.52 -2.21 12.77
C THR A 118 -8.30 -1.14 13.53
N ARG A 119 -8.50 -1.33 14.84
CA ARG A 119 -9.20 -0.37 15.69
C ARG A 119 -8.42 0.94 15.80
N THR A 120 -7.15 0.89 16.19
CA THR A 120 -6.36 2.12 16.37
C THR A 120 -6.15 2.86 15.06
N MET A 121 -5.97 2.15 13.94
CA MET A 121 -5.93 2.77 12.62
C MET A 121 -7.28 3.41 12.25
N SER A 122 -8.41 2.74 12.50
CA SER A 122 -9.74 3.31 12.26
C SER A 122 -9.97 4.58 13.09
N ASP A 123 -9.56 4.59 14.36
CA ASP A 123 -9.67 5.75 15.24
C ASP A 123 -8.80 6.92 14.76
N VAL A 124 -7.58 6.63 14.32
CA VAL A 124 -6.68 7.61 13.71
C VAL A 124 -7.30 8.20 12.44
N LEU A 125 -7.88 7.37 11.58
CA LEU A 125 -8.55 7.83 10.37
C LEU A 125 -9.82 8.62 10.63
N ARG A 126 -10.37 8.65 11.86
CA ARG A 126 -11.51 9.52 12.24
C ARG A 126 -11.09 10.92 12.68
N ARG A 127 -9.79 11.18 12.91
CA ARG A 127 -9.29 12.49 13.35
C ARG A 127 -9.51 13.58 12.29
N ASN A 128 -9.71 14.82 12.71
CA ASN A 128 -10.08 15.91 11.81
C ASN A 128 -9.02 16.17 10.72
N ASP A 129 -7.75 16.00 11.04
CA ASP A 129 -6.61 16.25 10.16
C ASP A 129 -6.31 15.09 9.19
N ALA A 130 -6.96 13.94 9.31
CA ALA A 130 -6.69 12.80 8.42
C ALA A 130 -7.03 13.12 6.94
N GLY A 131 -8.03 13.99 6.69
CA GLY A 131 -8.35 14.47 5.35
C GLY A 131 -7.24 15.32 4.74
N ASP A 132 -6.67 16.23 5.54
CA ASP A 132 -5.53 17.09 5.15
C ASP A 132 -4.33 16.23 4.76
N ARG A 133 -4.00 15.24 5.58
CA ARG A 133 -2.88 14.31 5.34
C ARG A 133 -3.08 13.48 4.08
N ALA A 134 -4.31 13.03 3.81
CA ALA A 134 -4.63 12.30 2.58
C ALA A 134 -4.48 13.18 1.34
N ASN A 135 -4.96 14.43 1.38
CA ASN A 135 -4.77 15.38 0.28
C ASN A 135 -3.29 15.67 0.05
N ALA A 136 -2.55 15.99 1.12
CA ALA A 136 -1.13 16.30 1.09
C ALA A 136 -0.30 15.18 0.47
N ILE A 137 -0.48 13.94 0.94
CA ILE A 137 0.32 12.81 0.46
C ILE A 137 -0.01 12.48 -1.00
N VAL A 138 -1.28 12.53 -1.40
CA VAL A 138 -1.68 12.24 -2.77
C VAL A 138 -1.17 13.32 -3.71
N ASN A 139 -1.32 14.60 -3.36
CA ASN A 139 -0.77 15.71 -4.14
C ASN A 139 0.72 15.58 -4.37
N GLN A 140 1.47 15.29 -3.30
CA GLN A 140 2.92 15.17 -3.39
C GLN A 140 3.32 13.93 -4.19
N VAL A 141 2.81 12.75 -3.83
CA VAL A 141 3.28 11.48 -4.39
C VAL A 141 2.78 11.29 -5.82
N TRP A 142 1.48 11.48 -6.04
CA TRP A 142 0.89 11.31 -7.36
C TRP A 142 1.32 12.42 -8.32
N GLY A 143 1.41 13.66 -7.84
CA GLY A 143 1.93 14.77 -8.64
C GLY A 143 3.37 14.56 -9.08
N ASP A 144 4.24 14.10 -8.16
CA ASP A 144 5.62 13.73 -8.52
C ASP A 144 5.65 12.59 -9.53
N TRP A 145 4.87 11.53 -9.33
CA TRP A 145 4.78 10.39 -10.25
C TRP A 145 4.40 10.82 -11.66
N LEU A 146 3.33 11.61 -11.79
CA LEU A 146 2.85 12.11 -13.07
C LEU A 146 3.86 13.02 -13.77
N THR A 147 4.53 13.89 -13.01
CA THR A 147 5.45 14.89 -13.56
C THR A 147 6.81 14.29 -13.90
N LYS A 148 7.31 13.39 -13.04
CA LYS A 148 8.70 12.93 -13.09
C LYS A 148 8.86 11.63 -13.82
N ASP A 149 7.87 10.73 -13.86
CA ASP A 149 8.06 9.35 -14.32
C ASP A 149 7.09 8.92 -15.44
N VAL A 150 5.88 9.47 -15.46
CA VAL A 150 4.84 9.17 -16.45
C VAL A 150 4.99 10.05 -17.70
N GLY A 151 4.59 9.51 -18.86
CA GLY A 151 4.50 10.26 -20.11
C GLY A 151 4.63 9.40 -21.37
N PRO A 152 4.47 9.98 -22.57
CA PRO A 152 4.66 9.27 -23.83
C PRO A 152 6.04 8.62 -23.92
N GLY A 153 6.09 7.31 -24.20
CA GLY A 153 7.34 6.54 -24.26
C GLY A 153 7.99 6.27 -22.89
N ARG A 154 7.31 6.58 -21.79
CA ARG A 154 7.76 6.34 -20.41
C ARG A 154 6.81 5.38 -19.70
N LEU A 155 6.56 5.59 -18.40
CA LEU A 155 5.65 4.79 -17.61
C LEU A 155 4.18 5.22 -17.82
N ASP A 156 3.26 4.25 -17.70
CA ASP A 156 1.83 4.48 -17.66
C ASP A 156 1.40 4.71 -16.20
N ALA A 157 0.64 5.79 -15.96
CA ALA A 157 0.27 6.22 -14.62
C ALA A 157 -0.40 5.11 -13.78
N TYR A 158 -1.25 4.29 -14.39
CA TYR A 158 -2.08 3.32 -13.68
C TYR A 158 -1.64 1.87 -13.87
N ARG A 159 -0.82 1.58 -14.88
CA ARG A 159 -0.43 0.21 -15.26
C ARG A 159 1.02 -0.11 -14.99
N SER A 160 1.91 0.88 -15.00
CA SER A 160 3.32 0.64 -14.72
C SER A 160 3.58 0.40 -13.24
N ASP A 161 4.50 -0.50 -12.94
CA ASP A 161 4.97 -0.71 -11.58
C ASP A 161 5.85 0.48 -11.16
N PRO A 162 5.52 1.19 -10.07
CA PRO A 162 6.36 2.27 -9.56
C PRO A 162 7.75 1.80 -9.10
N GLY A 163 7.98 0.50 -8.92
CA GLY A 163 9.31 -0.06 -8.67
C GLY A 163 10.28 0.09 -9.85
N LEU A 164 9.78 0.40 -11.05
CA LEU A 164 10.62 0.73 -12.22
C LEU A 164 11.13 2.17 -12.20
N ALA A 165 10.61 3.01 -11.29
CA ALA A 165 11.10 4.36 -11.06
C ALA A 165 11.99 4.39 -9.80
N ASN A 166 12.89 5.37 -9.72
CA ASN A 166 13.78 5.56 -8.57
C ASN A 166 13.06 6.25 -7.39
N LEU A 167 11.94 5.66 -6.96
CA LEU A 167 11.06 6.18 -5.91
C LEU A 167 11.36 5.51 -4.57
N SER A 168 11.18 6.25 -3.48
CA SER A 168 11.28 5.66 -2.14
C SER A 168 10.18 4.62 -1.89
N PRO A 169 10.41 3.63 -1.01
CA PRO A 169 9.43 2.56 -0.73
C PRO A 169 8.04 3.08 -0.36
N PHE A 170 7.95 4.13 0.46
CA PHE A 170 6.65 4.71 0.82
C PHE A 170 5.91 5.32 -0.38
N ARG A 171 6.63 5.95 -1.33
CA ARG A 171 6.02 6.49 -2.56
C ARG A 171 5.47 5.37 -3.43
N GLN A 172 6.24 4.29 -3.58
CA GLN A 172 5.78 3.10 -4.32
C GLN A 172 4.50 2.51 -3.70
N LEU A 173 4.44 2.43 -2.36
CA LEU A 173 3.24 1.97 -1.65
C LEU A 173 2.02 2.85 -1.97
N VAL A 174 2.13 4.17 -1.82
CA VAL A 174 1.03 5.10 -2.08
C VAL A 174 0.56 5.01 -3.54
N ILE A 175 1.48 4.92 -4.51
CA ILE A 175 1.14 4.75 -5.92
C ILE A 175 0.42 3.43 -6.14
N ARG A 176 0.91 2.31 -5.60
CA ARG A 176 0.25 1.00 -5.73
C ARG A 176 -1.15 0.98 -5.12
N LEU A 177 -1.36 1.68 -4.00
CA LEU A 177 -2.67 1.86 -3.39
C LEU A 177 -3.61 2.64 -4.32
N ILE A 178 -3.17 3.77 -4.88
CA ILE A 178 -3.95 4.57 -5.85
C ILE A 178 -4.27 3.75 -7.12
N GLN A 179 -3.33 2.94 -7.60
CA GLN A 179 -3.50 2.06 -8.75
C GLN A 179 -4.42 0.87 -8.48
N GLY A 180 -4.77 0.58 -7.22
CA GLY A 180 -5.49 -0.64 -6.84
C GLY A 180 -4.68 -1.93 -7.05
N ARG A 181 -3.35 -1.83 -7.02
CA ARG A 181 -2.41 -2.93 -7.28
C ARG A 181 -1.64 -3.36 -6.03
N GLN A 182 -1.84 -2.67 -4.92
CA GLN A 182 -1.27 -3.07 -3.65
C GLN A 182 -1.89 -4.41 -3.22
N GLY A 183 -1.05 -5.42 -3.06
CA GLY A 183 -1.45 -6.67 -2.42
C GLY A 183 -1.49 -6.51 -0.90
N ARG A 184 -1.41 -7.63 -0.18
CA ARG A 184 -1.34 -7.60 1.29
C ARG A 184 -0.23 -6.68 1.79
N LEU A 185 -0.55 -5.86 2.79
CA LEU A 185 0.36 -4.96 3.48
C LEU A 185 1.33 -5.75 4.36
N ALA A 186 2.62 -5.59 4.08
CA ALA A 186 3.68 -6.02 4.98
C ALA A 186 3.72 -5.14 6.25
N ASP A 187 4.35 -5.63 7.31
CA ASP A 187 4.41 -4.95 8.62
C ASP A 187 4.99 -3.53 8.50
N ASN A 188 6.07 -3.35 7.73
CA ASN A 188 6.64 -2.04 7.45
C ASN A 188 5.67 -1.09 6.72
N GLN A 189 4.82 -1.60 5.84
CA GLN A 189 3.82 -0.81 5.11
C GLN A 189 2.66 -0.41 6.02
N GLN A 190 2.21 -1.31 6.90
CA GLN A 190 1.22 -0.99 7.93
C GLN A 190 1.76 0.08 8.87
N HIS A 191 3.00 -0.07 9.36
CA HIS A 191 3.64 0.92 10.20
C HIS A 191 3.79 2.28 9.49
N ALA A 192 4.17 2.29 8.20
CA ALA A 192 4.30 3.50 7.42
C ALA A 192 2.98 4.27 7.25
N LEU A 193 1.89 3.55 6.91
CA LEU A 193 0.56 4.15 6.79
C LEU A 193 0.07 4.66 8.14
N TYR A 194 0.31 3.91 9.23
CA TYR A 194 -0.04 4.40 10.56
C TYR A 194 0.75 5.65 10.95
N SER A 195 2.07 5.67 10.69
CA SER A 195 2.95 6.83 10.94
C SER A 195 2.47 8.06 10.16
N LEU A 196 2.08 7.91 8.90
CA LEU A 196 1.50 8.99 8.10
C LEU A 196 0.37 9.71 8.82
N PHE A 197 -0.58 8.98 9.41
CA PHE A 197 -1.76 9.59 10.04
C PHE A 197 -1.60 9.90 11.53
N THR A 198 -0.51 9.47 12.17
CA THR A 198 -0.28 9.71 13.61
C THR A 198 0.85 10.66 13.92
N ARG A 199 1.76 10.92 12.97
CA ARG A 199 2.91 11.81 13.19
C ARG A 199 2.45 13.19 13.66
N SER A 200 3.10 13.69 14.69
CA SER A 200 2.85 15.03 15.22
C SER A 200 3.67 16.06 14.44
N GLU A 201 3.14 16.48 13.29
CA GLU A 201 3.67 17.59 12.51
C GLU A 201 2.76 18.80 12.64
N GLU A 202 3.33 19.99 12.52
CA GLU A 202 2.55 21.22 12.42
C GLU A 202 1.73 21.21 11.12
N THR A 203 0.56 21.84 11.15
CA THR A 203 -0.39 21.88 10.04
C THR A 203 0.25 22.35 8.72
N HIS A 204 1.15 23.34 8.78
CA HIS A 204 1.83 23.89 7.61
C HIS A 204 2.80 22.90 6.93
N VAL A 205 3.36 21.94 7.68
CA VAL A 205 4.29 20.92 7.13
C VAL A 205 3.62 20.06 6.06
N TRP A 206 2.31 19.83 6.18
CA TRP A 206 1.52 19.07 5.22
C TRP A 206 1.28 19.79 3.89
N VAL A 207 1.69 21.05 3.78
CA VAL A 207 1.69 21.82 2.52
C VAL A 207 3.11 22.13 2.08
N ASP A 208 3.97 22.55 3.01
CA ASP A 208 5.28 23.10 2.67
C ASP A 208 6.38 22.04 2.59
N ASN A 209 6.26 20.93 3.34
CA ASN A 209 7.34 19.96 3.48
C ASN A 209 6.87 18.50 3.59
N VAL A 210 5.94 18.10 2.72
CA VAL A 210 5.50 16.70 2.62
C VAL A 210 6.66 15.75 2.29
N ASN A 211 7.68 16.22 1.57
CA ASN A 211 8.90 15.46 1.30
C ASN A 211 9.68 15.10 2.58
N GLY A 212 9.79 16.01 3.54
CA GLY A 212 10.39 15.74 4.85
C GLY A 212 9.64 14.66 5.61
N VAL A 213 8.30 14.72 5.60
CA VAL A 213 7.43 13.70 6.20
C VAL A 213 7.65 12.33 5.55
N ILE A 214 7.65 12.26 4.22
CA ILE A 214 7.93 11.03 3.48
C ILE A 214 9.32 10.48 3.84
N GLY A 215 10.33 11.35 3.94
CA GLY A 215 11.69 10.96 4.33
C GLY A 215 11.73 10.35 5.74
N ALA A 216 11.03 10.96 6.69
CA ALA A 216 10.94 10.44 8.06
C ALA A 216 10.21 9.08 8.12
N ILE A 217 9.09 8.93 7.43
CA ILE A 217 8.36 7.65 7.33
C ILE A 217 9.24 6.55 6.74
N ASN A 218 10.01 6.85 5.68
CA ASN A 218 10.92 5.86 5.10
C ASN A 218 11.97 5.39 6.11
N ARG A 219 12.56 6.31 6.89
CA ARG A 219 13.56 5.95 7.91
C ARG A 219 12.96 5.14 9.05
N GLU A 220 11.75 5.47 9.49
CA GLU A 220 11.13 4.85 10.67
C GLU A 220 10.44 3.51 10.36
N SER A 221 9.91 3.36 9.15
CA SER A 221 9.08 2.20 8.81
C SER A 221 9.75 1.22 7.86
N PHE A 222 10.58 1.69 6.91
CA PHE A 222 11.18 0.82 5.89
C PHE A 222 12.64 0.47 6.14
N LEU A 223 13.31 1.16 7.07
CA LEU A 223 14.62 0.76 7.61
C LEU A 223 14.50 0.05 8.96
N TRP A 224 13.27 -0.31 9.33
CA TRP A 224 12.98 -1.07 10.54
C TRP A 224 13.44 -2.53 10.37
N PRO A 225 14.14 -3.13 11.36
CA PRO A 225 14.64 -4.50 11.30
C PRO A 225 13.53 -5.56 11.35
#